data_AF-A0A918P5N7-F1
#
_entry.id   AF-A0A918P5N7-F1
#
_cell.length_a   1.000
_cell.length_b   1.000
_cell.length_c   1.000
_cell.angle_alpha   90.00
_cell.angle_beta   90.00
_cell.angle_gamma   90.00
#
_symmetry.space_group_name_H-M   'P 1'
#
loop_
_entity.id
_entity.type
_entity.pdbx_description
1 polymer ?
#
loop_
_entity_poly.entity_id
_entity_poly.type
_entity_poly.pdbx_seq_one_letter_code
_entity_poly.pdbx_strand_id
1 'polypeptide(L)'
;MRLSDYLRSHRLDMTRLEAFVREQFAPLPDEPVYLTGSLVEGLGNRRSDLDVYLLTDRGMPSTLINGSMAIMALERTTVDLEVISPARVDALLARLASLPSNEMRDQRVSATAFAPAELKFLHNLRIGAPICNEDAFRRIASQVEGRRLARLLFDHAVAWINSLHVDILGLIEDRDHASARHLLHHYLGHLAAAFLAANGNTNPAEKWRVRKLAGLALGGGRAAMPGGASVAGMARSFQALHIACEADAASVRREFGRIARMGHAIIPWGQRRFLENAALEPQPEPPEDFPPAAHHHSGHDATEAPLEPLELDCHLRYAGNGDYVLTAIDDGTTLTLNESGYELLLRFDGRTSRREAVRSLAGLTRASPREMAGTLDDFQLLLETRGLIQPLASEVFP
;
A
#
# COMPACT_ATOMS: atom_id res chain seq x y z
N MET A 1 17.27 13.42 0.86
CA MET A 1 18.05 14.63 0.52
C MET A 1 17.42 15.25 -0.71
N ARG A 2 17.27 16.58 -0.77
CA ARG A 2 16.67 17.23 -1.95
C ARG A 2 17.65 17.20 -3.13
N LEU A 3 17.14 17.19 -4.36
CA LEU A 3 17.95 17.20 -5.57
C LEU A 3 18.97 18.35 -5.60
N SER A 4 18.55 19.56 -5.22
CA SER A 4 19.43 20.74 -5.15
C SER A 4 20.62 20.53 -4.21
N ASP A 5 20.40 19.90 -3.07
CA ASP A 5 21.44 19.63 -2.08
C ASP A 5 22.41 18.56 -2.60
N TYR A 6 21.87 17.54 -3.28
CA TYR A 6 22.66 16.50 -3.93
C TYR A 6 23.57 17.10 -4.99
N LEU A 7 23.02 17.85 -5.95
CA LEU A 7 23.77 18.45 -7.06
C LEU A 7 24.88 19.36 -6.53
N ARG A 8 24.56 20.23 -5.57
CA ARG A 8 25.55 21.09 -4.91
C ARG A 8 26.67 20.29 -4.24
N SER A 9 26.34 19.21 -3.52
CA SER A 9 27.34 18.38 -2.86
C SER A 9 28.30 17.67 -3.82
N HIS A 10 27.90 17.50 -5.09
CA HIS A 10 28.71 16.92 -6.16
C HIS A 10 29.33 17.97 -7.09
N ARG A 11 29.20 19.27 -6.78
CA ARG A 11 29.64 20.38 -7.66
C ARG A 11 29.01 20.31 -9.06
N LEU A 12 27.75 19.89 -9.11
CA LEU A 12 26.91 19.83 -10.29
C LEU A 12 25.73 20.80 -10.15
N ASP A 13 25.14 21.13 -11.30
CA ASP A 13 23.83 21.78 -11.42
C ASP A 13 23.09 21.20 -12.64
N MET A 14 21.86 21.65 -12.85
CA MET A 14 21.03 21.16 -13.97
C MET A 14 21.62 21.55 -15.33
N THR A 15 22.23 22.74 -15.44
CA THR A 15 22.86 23.22 -16.68
C THR A 15 24.02 22.32 -17.11
N ARG A 16 24.86 21.90 -16.16
CA ARG A 16 25.98 20.99 -16.43
C ARG A 16 25.49 19.59 -16.80
N LEU A 17 24.44 19.11 -16.15
CA LEU A 17 23.80 17.84 -16.53
C LEU A 17 23.21 17.90 -17.94
N GLU A 18 22.52 18.99 -18.28
CA GLU A 18 21.99 19.21 -19.62
C GLU A 18 23.10 19.23 -20.67
N ALA A 19 24.17 20.00 -20.44
CA ALA A 19 25.31 20.07 -21.35
C ALA A 19 25.95 18.69 -21.57
N PHE A 20 26.11 17.91 -20.49
CA PHE A 20 26.61 16.55 -20.55
C PHE A 20 25.70 15.64 -21.41
N VAL A 21 24.38 15.66 -21.19
CA VAL A 21 23.45 14.85 -22.00
C VAL A 21 23.47 15.30 -23.48
N ARG A 22 23.56 16.61 -23.74
CA ARG A 22 23.65 17.15 -25.10
C ARG A 22 24.90 16.71 -25.83
N GLU A 23 26.04 16.70 -25.15
CA GLU A 23 27.31 16.23 -25.72
C GLU A 23 27.26 14.73 -26.05
N GLN A 24 26.71 13.91 -25.14
CA GLN A 24 26.73 12.46 -25.29
C GLN A 24 25.66 11.93 -26.26
N PHE A 25 24.49 12.56 -26.35
CA PHE A 25 23.33 12.01 -27.10
C PHE A 25 22.73 12.96 -28.14
N ALA A 26 23.13 14.24 -28.13
CA ALA A 26 22.62 15.26 -29.06
C ALA A 26 21.09 15.20 -29.25
N PRO A 27 20.28 15.36 -28.17
CA PRO A 27 18.83 15.32 -28.28
C PRO A 27 18.34 16.43 -29.20
N LEU A 28 17.36 16.12 -30.05
CA LEU A 28 16.72 17.10 -30.92
C LEU A 28 15.89 18.11 -30.11
N PRO A 29 15.60 19.29 -30.65
CA PRO A 29 14.83 20.32 -29.93
C PRO A 29 13.45 19.85 -29.44
N ASP A 30 12.84 18.88 -30.14
CA ASP A 30 11.54 18.31 -29.84
C ASP A 30 11.59 17.04 -28.96
N GLU A 31 12.78 16.52 -28.67
CA GLU A 31 12.97 15.33 -27.83
C GLU A 31 13.05 15.71 -26.34
N PRO A 32 12.12 15.23 -25.49
CA PRO A 32 12.19 15.50 -24.07
C PRO A 32 13.27 14.64 -23.40
N VAL A 33 14.01 15.29 -22.50
CA VAL A 33 14.94 14.64 -21.57
C VAL A 33 14.53 15.05 -20.17
N TYR A 34 14.48 14.11 -19.23
CA TYR A 34 14.13 14.42 -17.84
C TYR A 34 14.92 13.59 -16.84
N LEU A 35 15.18 14.18 -15.67
CA LEU A 35 15.73 13.52 -14.49
C LEU A 35 14.59 12.91 -13.67
N THR A 36 14.81 11.78 -13.03
CA THR A 36 13.79 11.14 -12.20
C THR A 36 14.40 10.40 -11.00
N GLY A 37 13.63 9.50 -10.42
CA GLY A 37 14.06 8.58 -9.37
C GLY A 37 14.15 9.24 -8.00
N SER A 38 14.95 8.60 -7.14
CA SER A 38 14.89 8.86 -5.70
C SER A 38 15.29 10.29 -5.31
N LEU A 39 16.17 10.95 -6.07
CA LEU A 39 16.61 12.32 -5.79
C LEU A 39 15.51 13.33 -6.04
N VAL A 40 14.71 13.14 -7.10
CA VAL A 40 13.59 14.01 -7.44
C VAL A 40 12.48 13.92 -6.40
N GLU A 41 12.22 12.73 -5.85
CA GLU A 41 11.29 12.54 -4.72
C GLU A 41 11.84 13.00 -3.35
N GLY A 42 13.10 13.46 -3.28
CA GLY A 42 13.74 13.82 -2.01
C GLY A 42 14.14 12.62 -1.13
N LEU A 43 14.05 11.40 -1.66
CA LEU A 43 14.40 10.14 -1.01
C LEU A 43 15.87 9.75 -1.22
N GLY A 44 16.55 10.38 -2.16
CA GLY A 44 17.94 10.08 -2.47
C GLY A 44 18.91 10.38 -1.31
N ASN A 45 20.10 9.81 -1.43
CA ASN A 45 21.22 9.97 -0.51
C ASN A 45 22.50 10.29 -1.29
N ARG A 46 23.65 10.47 -0.61
CA ARG A 46 24.91 10.86 -1.27
C ARG A 46 25.47 9.82 -2.23
N ARG A 47 25.01 8.57 -2.16
CA ARG A 47 25.39 7.47 -3.05
C ARG A 47 24.34 7.19 -4.13
N SER A 48 23.30 8.01 -4.22
CA SER A 48 22.36 7.93 -5.33
C SER A 48 23.07 8.25 -6.65
N ASP A 49 22.63 7.59 -7.69
CA ASP A 49 22.83 7.86 -9.11
C ASP A 49 21.87 8.97 -9.60
N LEU A 50 22.10 9.44 -10.82
CA LEU A 50 21.18 10.29 -11.57
C LEU A 50 20.44 9.44 -12.61
N ASP A 51 19.19 9.08 -12.33
CA ASP A 51 18.31 8.40 -13.29
C ASP A 51 17.80 9.41 -14.35
N VAL A 52 18.18 9.25 -15.61
CA VAL A 52 17.78 10.13 -16.72
C VAL A 52 17.02 9.33 -17.78
N TYR A 53 15.99 9.92 -18.36
CA TYR A 53 15.29 9.38 -19.52
C TYR A 53 15.40 10.31 -20.72
N LEU A 54 15.62 9.72 -21.90
CA LEU A 54 15.53 10.37 -23.19
C LEU A 54 14.41 9.70 -24.00
N LEU A 55 13.44 10.48 -24.46
CA LEU A 55 12.37 9.95 -25.32
C LEU A 55 12.68 10.24 -26.79
N THR A 56 13.00 9.20 -27.56
CA THR A 56 13.35 9.32 -28.99
C THR A 56 13.14 8.00 -29.74
N ASP A 57 12.82 8.10 -31.03
CA ASP A 57 12.81 6.99 -31.99
C ASP A 57 14.09 6.89 -32.82
N ARG A 58 15.06 7.80 -32.59
CA ARG A 58 16.31 7.79 -33.35
C ARG A 58 17.14 6.56 -33.01
N GLY A 59 17.85 6.06 -34.02
CA GLY A 59 18.91 5.09 -33.81
C GLY A 59 19.95 5.69 -32.87
N MET A 60 20.14 5.04 -31.72
CA MET A 60 21.08 5.50 -30.71
C MET A 60 22.49 4.98 -30.99
N PRO A 61 23.54 5.62 -30.45
CA PRO A 61 24.90 5.13 -30.57
C PRO A 61 25.04 3.70 -30.04
N SER A 62 26.05 2.98 -30.51
CA SER A 62 26.38 1.62 -30.06
C SER A 62 26.82 1.51 -28.59
N THR A 63 26.84 2.64 -27.85
CA THR A 63 27.17 2.72 -26.43
C THR A 63 26.05 2.23 -25.52
N LEU A 64 24.85 1.96 -26.05
CA LEU A 64 23.74 1.44 -25.26
C LEU A 64 23.93 -0.05 -24.91
N ILE A 65 23.89 -0.34 -23.61
CA ILE A 65 23.73 -1.67 -23.04
C ILE A 65 22.32 -2.16 -23.34
N ASN A 66 22.21 -3.37 -23.91
CA ASN A 66 20.94 -4.00 -24.33
C ASN A 66 20.07 -3.11 -25.25
N GLY A 67 20.67 -2.14 -25.93
CA GLY A 67 19.99 -1.26 -26.88
C GLY A 67 19.11 -0.16 -26.27
N SER A 68 19.06 0.01 -24.94
CA SER A 68 18.20 1.03 -24.31
C SER A 68 18.81 1.76 -23.12
N MET A 69 20.00 1.40 -22.64
CA MET A 69 20.55 1.99 -21.40
C MET A 69 22.02 2.37 -21.56
N ALA A 70 22.42 3.54 -21.05
CA ALA A 70 23.81 3.96 -20.95
C ALA A 70 24.14 4.31 -19.49
N ILE A 71 25.29 3.83 -19.02
CA ILE A 71 25.81 4.15 -17.68
C ILE A 71 27.08 4.97 -17.90
N MET A 72 27.11 6.19 -17.39
CA MET A 72 28.23 7.11 -17.61
C MET A 72 28.67 7.79 -16.32
N ALA A 73 29.93 8.18 -16.24
CA ALA A 73 30.45 8.98 -15.14
C ALA A 73 30.33 10.47 -15.46
N LEU A 74 29.75 11.23 -14.54
CA LEU A 74 29.75 12.69 -14.55
C LEU A 74 30.36 13.17 -13.23
N GLU A 75 31.61 13.63 -13.27
CA GLU A 75 32.37 14.02 -12.08
C GLU A 75 32.48 12.89 -11.03
N ARG A 76 31.73 13.01 -9.93
CA ARG A 76 31.73 12.10 -8.78
C ARG A 76 30.43 11.30 -8.66
N THR A 77 29.62 11.30 -9.71
CA THR A 77 28.37 10.55 -9.76
C THR A 77 28.25 9.76 -11.05
N THR A 78 27.32 8.80 -11.03
CA THR A 78 26.92 8.01 -12.18
C THR A 78 25.60 8.55 -12.73
N VAL A 79 25.51 8.64 -14.04
CA VAL A 79 24.29 8.95 -14.79
C VAL A 79 23.82 7.68 -15.48
N ASP A 80 22.65 7.20 -15.09
CA ASP A 80 21.98 6.06 -15.69
C ASP A 80 20.92 6.61 -16.65
N LEU A 81 21.23 6.63 -17.94
CA LEU A 81 20.35 7.13 -18.99
C LEU A 81 19.61 5.98 -19.67
N GLU A 82 18.29 6.02 -19.68
CA GLU A 82 17.43 5.08 -20.41
C GLU A 82 16.77 5.77 -21.60
N VAL A 83 16.80 5.10 -22.77
CA VAL A 83 16.17 5.57 -24.01
C VAL A 83 14.88 4.81 -24.24
N ILE A 84 13.78 5.54 -24.43
CA ILE A 84 12.45 4.96 -24.66
C ILE A 84 11.82 5.62 -25.89
N SER A 85 11.26 4.80 -26.78
CA SER A 85 10.51 5.31 -27.93
C SER A 85 9.21 5.99 -27.51
N PRO A 86 8.86 7.15 -28.08
CA PRO A 86 7.56 7.78 -27.93
C PRO A 86 6.39 6.80 -28.14
N ALA A 87 6.47 5.93 -29.15
CA ALA A 87 5.45 4.90 -29.40
C ALA A 87 5.23 3.95 -28.20
N ARG A 88 6.30 3.58 -27.48
CA ARG A 88 6.20 2.77 -26.26
C ARG A 88 5.57 3.56 -25.12
N VAL A 89 5.90 4.84 -24.99
CA VAL A 89 5.27 5.73 -24.00
C VAL A 89 3.78 5.84 -24.25
N ASP A 90 3.37 6.11 -25.49
CA ASP A 90 1.97 6.21 -25.89
C ASP A 90 1.20 4.91 -25.61
N ALA A 91 1.79 3.76 -25.92
CA ALA A 91 1.19 2.46 -25.64
C ALA A 91 0.98 2.22 -24.12
N LEU A 92 1.94 2.62 -23.28
CA LEU A 92 1.83 2.51 -21.83
C LEU A 92 0.77 3.46 -21.26
N LEU A 93 0.73 4.70 -21.74
CA LEU A 93 -0.26 5.69 -21.34
C LEU A 93 -1.68 5.26 -21.75
N ALA A 94 -1.86 4.76 -22.98
CA ALA A 94 -3.13 4.23 -23.46
C ALA A 94 -3.59 3.02 -22.63
N ARG A 95 -2.68 2.09 -22.31
CA ARG A 95 -2.97 0.96 -21.41
C ARG A 95 -3.35 1.42 -20.00
N LEU A 96 -2.70 2.45 -19.45
CA LEU A 96 -3.06 2.98 -18.14
C LEU A 96 -4.44 3.66 -18.19
N ALA A 97 -4.73 4.40 -19.26
CA ALA A 97 -5.98 5.10 -19.48
C ALA A 97 -7.17 4.17 -19.80
N SER A 98 -6.93 2.92 -20.20
CA SER A 98 -8.00 1.93 -20.37
C SER A 98 -8.40 1.25 -19.06
N LEU A 99 -7.63 1.43 -17.98
CA LEU A 99 -7.90 0.83 -16.68
C LEU A 99 -8.72 1.79 -15.79
N PRO A 100 -10.03 1.53 -15.55
CA PRO A 100 -10.83 2.35 -14.65
C PRO A 100 -10.31 2.21 -13.21
N SER A 101 -10.28 3.32 -12.46
CA SER A 101 -9.81 3.31 -11.06
C SER A 101 -10.91 3.10 -10.03
N ASN A 102 -12.17 3.31 -10.43
CA ASN A 102 -13.37 3.32 -9.59
C ASN A 102 -14.32 2.14 -9.87
N GLU A 103 -13.86 1.13 -10.61
CA GLU A 103 -14.63 -0.08 -10.89
C GLU A 103 -14.04 -1.29 -10.15
N MET A 104 -14.89 -2.30 -9.97
CA MET A 104 -14.46 -3.61 -9.48
C MET A 104 -13.58 -4.28 -10.54
N ARG A 105 -12.45 -4.83 -10.11
CA ARG A 105 -11.48 -5.49 -11.00
C ARG A 105 -10.99 -6.76 -10.34
N ASP A 106 -10.70 -7.75 -11.17
CA ASP A 106 -9.86 -8.86 -10.73
C ASP A 106 -8.44 -8.33 -10.51
N GLN A 107 -7.99 -8.44 -9.26
CA GLN A 107 -6.67 -8.01 -8.84
C GLN A 107 -5.57 -8.82 -9.51
N ARG A 108 -5.82 -10.09 -9.85
CA ARG A 108 -4.85 -10.96 -10.56
C ARG A 108 -4.62 -10.49 -11.98
N VAL A 109 -5.69 -10.12 -12.69
CA VAL A 109 -5.61 -9.52 -14.02
C VAL A 109 -4.88 -8.18 -13.96
N SER A 110 -5.17 -7.37 -12.95
CA SER A 110 -4.50 -6.08 -12.76
C SER A 110 -3.00 -6.25 -12.42
N ALA A 111 -2.64 -7.27 -11.64
CA ALA A 111 -1.26 -7.55 -11.25
C ALA A 111 -0.38 -7.97 -12.44
N THR A 112 -0.95 -8.64 -13.44
CA THR A 112 -0.22 -9.04 -14.66
C THR A 112 -0.33 -8.02 -15.79
N ALA A 113 -1.17 -7.00 -15.63
CA ALA A 113 -1.42 -6.00 -16.66
C ALA A 113 -0.19 -5.14 -16.96
N PHE A 114 0.77 -5.00 -16.04
CA PHE A 114 2.00 -4.22 -16.21
C PHE A 114 3.19 -4.91 -15.57
N ALA A 115 4.33 -4.91 -16.27
CA ALA A 115 5.58 -5.40 -15.70
C ALA A 115 6.14 -4.42 -14.65
N PRO A 116 6.93 -4.89 -13.66
CA PRO A 116 7.53 -4.02 -12.63
C PRO A 116 8.33 -2.83 -13.20
N ALA A 117 9.04 -3.03 -14.31
CA ALA A 117 9.78 -1.96 -15.00
C ALA A 117 8.85 -0.92 -15.62
N GLU A 118 7.68 -1.32 -16.15
CA GLU A 118 6.68 -0.40 -16.70
C GLU A 118 6.05 0.45 -15.59
N LEU A 119 5.74 -0.17 -14.43
CA LEU A 119 5.24 0.55 -13.24
C LEU A 119 6.27 1.57 -12.73
N LYS A 120 7.56 1.18 -12.65
CA LYS A 120 8.65 2.09 -12.30
C LYS A 120 8.73 3.25 -13.30
N PHE A 121 8.67 2.96 -14.60
CA PHE A 121 8.71 3.97 -15.64
C PHE A 121 7.55 4.97 -15.53
N LEU A 122 6.30 4.50 -15.39
CA LEU A 122 5.13 5.38 -15.25
C LEU A 122 5.23 6.29 -14.02
N HIS A 123 5.71 5.76 -12.90
CA HIS A 123 5.99 6.57 -11.71
C HIS A 123 7.06 7.63 -12.01
N ASN A 124 8.18 7.20 -12.59
CA ASN A 124 9.31 8.04 -12.92
C ASN A 124 8.94 9.18 -13.89
N LEU A 125 8.13 8.89 -14.90
CA LEU A 125 7.59 9.86 -15.85
C LEU A 125 6.71 10.90 -15.13
N ARG A 126 5.85 10.47 -14.19
CA ARG A 126 4.98 11.37 -13.42
C ARG A 126 5.75 12.36 -12.54
N ILE A 127 6.84 11.91 -11.92
CA ILE A 127 7.61 12.74 -10.97
C ILE A 127 8.75 13.52 -11.63
N GLY A 128 9.05 13.27 -12.90
CA GLY A 128 10.28 13.72 -13.53
C GLY A 128 10.47 15.24 -13.52
N ALA A 129 11.74 15.66 -13.47
CA ALA A 129 12.15 17.05 -13.62
C ALA A 129 12.74 17.23 -15.03
N PRO A 130 12.17 18.12 -15.88
CA PRO A 130 12.65 18.30 -17.25
C PRO A 130 14.10 18.83 -17.26
N ILE A 131 14.89 18.32 -18.20
CA ILE A 131 16.25 18.76 -18.54
C ILE A 131 16.22 19.44 -19.92
N CYS A 132 15.62 18.78 -20.91
CA CYS A 132 15.44 19.31 -22.27
C CYS A 132 13.96 19.26 -22.65
N ASN A 133 13.52 20.27 -23.42
CA ASN A 133 12.15 20.39 -23.94
C ASN A 133 11.06 20.17 -22.89
N GLU A 134 11.00 21.10 -21.95
CA GLU A 134 10.06 21.08 -20.83
C GLU A 134 8.60 21.00 -21.27
N ASP A 135 8.21 21.69 -22.33
CA ASP A 135 6.81 21.70 -22.79
C ASP A 135 6.36 20.34 -23.31
N ALA A 136 7.19 19.64 -24.08
CA ALA A 136 6.87 18.28 -24.53
C ALA A 136 6.84 17.30 -23.36
N PHE A 137 7.81 17.38 -22.44
CA PHE A 137 7.83 16.55 -21.24
C PHE A 137 6.57 16.74 -20.40
N ARG A 138 6.21 17.99 -20.07
CA ARG A 138 5.03 18.29 -19.25
C ARG A 138 3.74 17.79 -19.89
N ARG A 139 3.61 17.89 -21.22
CA ARG A 139 2.47 17.35 -21.97
C ARG A 139 2.35 15.84 -21.78
N ILE A 140 3.45 15.09 -21.91
CA ILE A 140 3.46 13.63 -21.75
C ILE A 140 3.22 13.26 -20.28
N ALA A 141 3.96 13.86 -19.34
CA ALA A 141 3.86 13.56 -17.91
C ALA A 141 2.45 13.81 -17.34
N SER A 142 1.75 14.84 -17.85
CA SER A 142 0.38 15.15 -17.43
C SER A 142 -0.65 14.06 -17.74
N GLN A 143 -0.33 13.14 -18.67
CA GLN A 143 -1.20 12.02 -19.03
C GLN A 143 -1.11 10.87 -18.02
N VAL A 144 -0.12 10.86 -17.12
CA VAL A 144 -0.01 9.84 -16.07
C VAL A 144 -0.98 10.16 -14.95
N GLU A 145 -2.18 9.57 -15.02
CA GLU A 145 -3.19 9.74 -13.97
C GLU A 145 -2.77 9.02 -12.68
N GLY A 146 -2.34 9.81 -11.67
CA GLY A 146 -1.79 9.29 -10.42
C GLY A 146 -2.73 8.34 -9.68
N ARG A 147 -4.04 8.58 -9.71
CA ARG A 147 -5.05 7.72 -9.09
C ARG A 147 -5.08 6.32 -9.72
N ARG A 148 -5.04 6.23 -11.05
CA ARG A 148 -5.01 4.93 -11.76
C ARG A 148 -3.74 4.17 -11.49
N LEU A 149 -2.60 4.85 -11.51
CA LEU A 149 -1.32 4.23 -11.18
C LEU A 149 -1.29 3.73 -9.73
N ALA A 150 -1.79 4.52 -8.78
CA ALA A 150 -1.95 4.10 -7.40
C ALA A 150 -2.89 2.90 -7.27
N ARG A 151 -4.04 2.90 -7.96
CA ARG A 151 -4.97 1.76 -7.95
C ARG A 151 -4.34 0.49 -8.52
N LEU A 152 -3.55 0.62 -9.59
CA LEU A 152 -2.84 -0.51 -10.18
C LEU A 152 -1.81 -1.12 -9.22
N LEU A 153 -1.03 -0.27 -8.52
CA LEU A 153 -0.09 -0.73 -7.49
C LEU A 153 -0.80 -1.36 -6.29
N PHE A 154 -1.95 -0.81 -5.90
CA PHE A 154 -2.80 -1.39 -4.87
C PHE A 154 -3.26 -2.79 -5.27
N ASP A 155 -3.85 -2.96 -6.45
CA ASP A 155 -4.33 -4.26 -6.91
C ASP A 155 -3.19 -5.29 -7.06
N HIS A 156 -2.03 -4.87 -7.56
CA HIS A 156 -0.83 -5.71 -7.61
C HIS A 156 -0.42 -6.19 -6.21
N ALA A 157 -0.41 -5.29 -5.23
CA ALA A 157 -0.08 -5.65 -3.85
C ALA A 157 -1.12 -6.63 -3.25
N VAL A 158 -2.42 -6.41 -3.44
CA VAL A 158 -3.45 -7.29 -2.90
C VAL A 158 -3.41 -8.68 -3.56
N ALA A 159 -3.13 -8.77 -4.86
CA ALA A 159 -2.99 -10.05 -5.54
C ALA A 159 -1.89 -10.92 -4.89
N TRP A 160 -0.74 -10.32 -4.55
CA TRP A 160 0.35 -11.01 -3.86
C TRP A 160 -0.01 -11.36 -2.41
N ILE A 161 -0.68 -10.46 -1.69
CA ILE A 161 -1.16 -10.72 -0.32
C ILE A 161 -2.03 -11.98 -0.29
N ASN A 162 -3.00 -12.09 -1.20
CA ASN A 162 -3.91 -13.24 -1.24
C ASN A 162 -3.18 -14.56 -1.52
N SER A 163 -2.11 -14.54 -2.33
CA SER A 163 -1.28 -15.74 -2.57
C SER A 163 -0.46 -16.10 -1.33
N LEU A 164 0.25 -15.12 -0.77
CA LEU A 164 1.10 -15.29 0.40
C LEU A 164 0.30 -15.75 1.63
N HIS A 165 -0.95 -15.30 1.77
CA HIS A 165 -1.83 -15.70 2.86
C HIS A 165 -2.03 -17.22 2.88
N VAL A 166 -2.40 -17.80 1.73
CA VAL A 166 -2.61 -19.24 1.59
C VAL A 166 -1.30 -20.01 1.83
N ASP A 167 -0.19 -19.54 1.24
CA ASP A 167 1.11 -20.20 1.40
C ASP A 167 1.58 -20.19 2.88
N ILE A 168 1.39 -19.08 3.60
CA ILE A 168 1.75 -18.97 5.01
C ILE A 168 0.93 -19.94 5.88
N LEU A 169 -0.36 -20.09 5.60
CA LEU A 169 -1.22 -21.04 6.32
C LEU A 169 -0.74 -22.47 6.13
N GLY A 170 -0.52 -22.90 4.88
CA GLY A 170 0.00 -24.23 4.60
C GLY A 170 1.36 -24.49 5.27
N LEU A 171 2.27 -23.52 5.29
CA LEU A 171 3.56 -23.65 5.98
C LEU A 171 3.41 -23.72 7.51
N ILE A 172 2.43 -23.04 8.11
CA ILE A 172 2.13 -23.14 9.54
C ILE A 172 1.59 -24.53 9.87
N GLU A 173 0.69 -25.08 9.04
CA GLU A 173 0.13 -26.43 9.17
C GLU A 173 1.22 -27.51 9.06
N ASP A 174 2.13 -27.36 8.09
CA ASP A 174 3.30 -28.22 7.87
C ASP A 174 4.42 -28.02 8.91
N ARG A 175 4.23 -27.09 9.86
CA ARG A 175 5.20 -26.71 10.90
C ARG A 175 6.53 -26.16 10.36
N ASP A 176 6.57 -25.70 9.11
CA ASP A 176 7.70 -24.96 8.55
C ASP A 176 7.62 -23.46 8.91
N HIS A 177 7.82 -23.19 10.20
CA HIS A 177 7.76 -21.85 10.76
C HIS A 177 8.88 -20.93 10.25
N ALA A 178 10.01 -21.51 9.81
CA ALA A 178 11.12 -20.73 9.26
C ALA A 178 10.75 -20.13 7.90
N SER A 179 10.16 -20.93 7.00
CA SER A 179 9.65 -20.46 5.71
C SER A 179 8.44 -19.55 5.89
N ALA A 180 7.51 -19.88 6.79
CA ALA A 180 6.36 -19.02 7.10
C ALA A 180 6.80 -17.63 7.56
N ARG A 181 7.79 -17.55 8.47
CA ARG A 181 8.40 -16.28 8.91
C ARG A 181 8.98 -15.48 7.75
N HIS A 182 9.65 -16.14 6.80
CA HIS A 182 10.17 -15.46 5.63
C HIS A 182 9.04 -14.86 4.78
N LEU A 183 7.98 -15.62 4.52
CA LEU A 183 6.81 -15.14 3.77
C LEU A 183 6.04 -14.03 4.51
N LEU A 184 6.01 -14.04 5.84
CA LEU A 184 5.41 -12.94 6.62
C LEU A 184 6.06 -11.59 6.35
N HIS A 185 7.38 -11.54 6.12
CA HIS A 185 8.06 -10.29 5.76
C HIS A 185 7.61 -9.78 4.37
N HIS A 186 7.42 -10.68 3.41
CA HIS A 186 6.88 -10.35 2.09
C HIS A 186 5.44 -9.88 2.19
N TYR A 187 4.60 -10.57 2.97
CA TYR A 187 3.22 -10.18 3.23
C TYR A 187 3.17 -8.76 3.79
N LEU A 188 3.94 -8.46 4.84
CA LEU A 188 4.02 -7.14 5.44
C LEU A 188 4.48 -6.08 4.42
N GLY A 189 5.44 -6.42 3.56
CA GLY A 189 5.95 -5.56 2.48
C GLY A 189 4.87 -5.20 1.46
N HIS A 190 4.08 -6.17 1.02
CA HIS A 190 2.95 -5.93 0.10
C HIS A 190 1.81 -5.20 0.79
N LEU A 191 1.51 -5.50 2.06
CA LEU A 191 0.51 -4.77 2.82
C LEU A 191 0.90 -3.29 2.98
N ALA A 192 2.18 -3.00 3.21
CA ALA A 192 2.70 -1.63 3.21
C ALA A 192 2.55 -0.95 1.84
N ALA A 193 2.80 -1.67 0.75
CA ALA A 193 2.60 -1.16 -0.60
C ALA A 193 1.13 -0.83 -0.89
N ALA A 194 0.20 -1.73 -0.53
CA ALA A 194 -1.24 -1.49 -0.64
C ALA A 194 -1.66 -0.27 0.19
N PHE A 195 -1.21 -0.17 1.44
CA PHE A 195 -1.54 0.97 2.29
C PHE A 195 -1.02 2.31 1.74
N LEU A 196 0.23 2.34 1.25
CA LEU A 196 0.79 3.52 0.61
C LEU A 196 0.03 3.91 -0.67
N ALA A 197 -0.31 2.93 -1.51
CA ALA A 197 -1.06 3.15 -2.74
C ALA A 197 -2.48 3.66 -2.47
N ALA A 198 -3.17 3.13 -1.46
CA ALA A 198 -4.46 3.64 -1.00
C ALA A 198 -4.40 5.09 -0.47
N ASN A 199 -3.20 5.60 -0.17
CA ASN A 199 -2.93 7.00 0.17
C ASN A 199 -2.31 7.80 -1.00
N GLY A 200 -2.48 7.33 -2.23
CA GLY A 200 -2.05 8.04 -3.45
C GLY A 200 -0.57 7.90 -3.80
N ASN A 201 0.18 7.07 -3.10
CA ASN A 201 1.58 6.82 -3.43
C ASN A 201 1.69 6.01 -4.73
N THR A 202 2.53 6.47 -5.65
CA THR A 202 2.76 5.80 -6.94
C THR A 202 4.15 5.17 -7.06
N ASN A 203 4.97 5.20 -6.02
CA ASN A 203 6.33 4.66 -6.08
C ASN A 203 6.33 3.15 -5.77
N PRO A 204 6.73 2.27 -6.72
CA PRO A 204 6.74 0.84 -6.50
C PRO A 204 7.97 0.34 -5.70
N ALA A 205 9.00 1.16 -5.50
CA ALA A 205 10.29 0.72 -4.97
C ALA A 205 10.24 0.38 -3.48
N GLU A 206 10.57 -0.88 -3.15
CA GLU A 206 10.46 -1.43 -1.80
C GLU A 206 11.33 -0.72 -0.78
N LYS A 207 12.56 -0.38 -1.18
CA LYS A 207 13.58 0.27 -0.32
C LYS A 207 13.12 1.59 0.31
N TRP A 208 12.09 2.24 -0.26
CA TRP A 208 11.58 3.52 0.25
C TRP A 208 10.29 3.42 1.07
N ARG A 209 9.69 2.23 1.19
CA ARG A 209 8.41 2.04 1.89
C ARG A 209 8.46 2.54 3.33
N VAL A 210 9.49 2.17 4.09
CA VAL A 210 9.66 2.60 5.50
C VAL A 210 9.66 4.12 5.64
N ARG A 211 10.37 4.83 4.75
CA ARG A 211 10.43 6.30 4.79
C ARG A 211 9.11 6.94 4.38
N LYS A 212 8.43 6.38 3.39
CA LYS A 212 7.10 6.84 2.94
C LYS A 212 6.04 6.64 4.04
N LEU A 213 6.07 5.50 4.73
CA LEU A 213 5.22 5.24 5.90
C LEU A 213 5.52 6.23 7.04
N ALA A 214 6.79 6.51 7.33
CA ALA A 214 7.15 7.53 8.31
C ALA A 214 6.59 8.92 7.93
N GLY A 215 6.58 9.26 6.63
CA GLY A 215 5.92 10.46 6.14
C GLY A 215 4.42 10.51 6.46
N LEU A 216 3.69 9.40 6.26
CA LEU A 216 2.27 9.31 6.64
C LEU A 216 2.06 9.44 8.16
N ALA A 217 2.97 8.86 8.96
CA ALA A 217 2.90 8.94 10.42
C ALA A 217 3.10 10.38 10.94
N LEU A 218 3.91 11.19 10.25
CA LEU A 218 4.22 12.57 10.61
C LEU A 218 3.24 13.60 10.00
N GLY A 219 2.59 13.26 8.89
CA GLY A 219 1.74 14.18 8.12
C GLY A 219 0.45 14.65 8.81
N GLY A 220 0.21 14.26 10.07
CA GLY A 220 -0.90 14.76 10.89
C GLY A 220 -2.31 14.37 10.43
N GLY A 221 -2.45 13.69 9.28
CA GLY A 221 -3.74 13.29 8.72
C GLY A 221 -4.49 12.36 9.67
N ARG A 222 -5.60 12.86 10.22
CA ARG A 222 -6.55 12.09 11.05
C ARG A 222 -7.57 11.31 10.22
N ALA A 223 -7.28 11.03 8.94
CA ALA A 223 -8.16 10.20 8.12
C ALA A 223 -8.49 8.92 8.88
N ALA A 224 -9.76 8.79 9.24
CA ALA A 224 -10.25 7.66 10.00
C ALA A 224 -10.20 6.43 9.11
N MET A 225 -9.66 5.37 9.67
CA MET A 225 -9.75 4.03 9.11
C MET A 225 -10.82 3.27 9.87
N PRO A 226 -11.39 2.23 9.23
CA PRO A 226 -12.31 1.32 9.89
C PRO A 226 -11.72 0.75 11.19
N GLY A 227 -12.59 0.45 12.15
CA GLY A 227 -12.15 -0.01 13.47
C GLY A 227 -11.61 1.13 14.36
N GLY A 228 -11.76 2.39 13.96
CA GLY A 228 -11.26 3.55 14.70
C GLY A 228 -9.75 3.74 14.63
N ALA A 229 -9.05 3.03 13.74
CA ALA A 229 -7.64 3.29 13.49
C ALA A 229 -7.47 4.64 12.78
N SER A 230 -6.28 5.26 12.90
CA SER A 230 -5.90 6.41 12.08
C SER A 230 -4.83 5.98 11.07
N VAL A 231 -4.76 6.68 9.93
CA VAL A 231 -3.68 6.47 8.95
C VAL A 231 -2.30 6.57 9.61
N ALA A 232 -2.09 7.58 10.47
CA ALA A 232 -0.83 7.75 11.19
C ALA A 232 -0.55 6.62 12.19
N GLY A 233 -1.58 6.14 12.90
CA GLY A 233 -1.49 4.98 13.79
C GLY A 233 -1.11 3.71 13.04
N MET A 234 -1.79 3.45 11.91
CA MET A 234 -1.52 2.30 11.05
C MET A 234 -0.08 2.34 10.48
N ALA A 235 0.38 3.51 10.06
CA ALA A 235 1.76 3.71 9.59
C ALA A 235 2.81 3.38 10.66
N ARG A 236 2.56 3.73 11.93
CA ARG A 236 3.43 3.36 13.07
C ARG A 236 3.42 1.85 13.33
N SER A 237 2.28 1.18 13.19
CA SER A 237 2.17 -0.27 13.38
C SER A 237 3.09 -1.07 12.47
N PHE A 238 3.29 -0.64 11.21
CA PHE A 238 4.24 -1.29 10.30
C PHE A 238 5.67 -1.32 10.85
N GLN A 239 6.14 -0.25 11.48
CA GLN A 239 7.49 -0.17 12.04
C GLN A 239 7.67 -1.13 13.22
N ALA A 240 6.63 -1.25 14.06
CA ALA A 240 6.65 -2.15 15.20
C ALA A 240 6.65 -3.64 14.80
N LEU A 241 6.02 -3.99 13.67
CA LEU A 241 5.93 -5.37 13.19
C LEU A 241 7.21 -5.87 12.54
N HIS A 242 7.99 -4.99 11.90
CA HIS A 242 9.19 -5.40 11.15
C HIS A 242 10.29 -6.04 12.01
N ILE A 243 10.24 -5.91 13.34
CA ILE A 243 11.32 -6.29 14.26
C ILE A 243 10.98 -7.55 15.09
N ALA A 244 9.73 -8.00 15.11
CA ALA A 244 9.21 -8.81 16.23
C ALA A 244 9.10 -10.33 16.01
N CYS A 245 9.38 -10.87 14.81
CA CYS A 245 9.05 -12.27 14.52
C CYS A 245 10.23 -13.23 14.73
N GLU A 246 10.05 -14.17 15.66
CA GLU A 246 10.92 -15.33 15.88
C GLU A 246 10.46 -16.52 15.02
N ALA A 247 11.30 -17.55 14.87
CA ALA A 247 11.06 -18.70 13.99
C ALA A 247 10.42 -19.91 14.71
N ASP A 248 9.53 -19.64 15.66
CA ASP A 248 8.73 -20.63 16.38
C ASP A 248 7.23 -20.49 16.07
N ALA A 249 6.46 -21.54 16.36
CA ALA A 249 5.03 -21.63 16.05
C ALA A 249 4.22 -20.48 16.66
N ALA A 250 4.46 -20.15 17.93
CA ALA A 250 3.66 -19.16 18.65
C ALA A 250 3.96 -17.75 18.15
N SER A 251 5.23 -17.43 17.90
CA SER A 251 5.65 -16.14 17.38
C SER A 251 5.14 -15.90 15.95
N VAL A 252 5.30 -16.89 15.06
CA VAL A 252 4.79 -16.83 13.68
C VAL A 252 3.28 -16.64 13.65
N ARG A 253 2.52 -17.46 14.39
CA ARG A 253 1.05 -17.36 14.42
C ARG A 253 0.59 -16.00 14.97
N ARG A 254 1.22 -15.52 16.04
CA ARG A 254 0.91 -14.21 16.63
C ARG A 254 1.17 -13.06 15.67
N GLU A 255 2.34 -13.03 15.04
CA GLU A 255 2.68 -11.96 14.09
C GLU A 255 1.84 -12.04 12.82
N PHE A 256 1.56 -13.25 12.33
CA PHE A 256 0.64 -13.43 11.21
C PHE A 256 -0.74 -12.88 11.52
N GLY A 257 -1.32 -13.19 12.68
CA GLY A 257 -2.61 -12.64 13.09
C GLY A 257 -2.62 -11.12 13.19
N ARG A 258 -1.53 -10.51 13.67
CA ARG A 258 -1.42 -9.04 13.70
C ARG A 258 -1.40 -8.44 12.29
N ILE A 259 -0.65 -9.06 11.37
CA ILE A 259 -0.54 -8.61 9.98
C ILE A 259 -1.85 -8.82 9.23
N ALA A 260 -2.50 -9.98 9.38
CA ALA A 260 -3.78 -10.31 8.74
C ALA A 260 -4.88 -9.33 9.18
N ARG A 261 -4.98 -9.01 10.48
CA ARG A 261 -5.92 -8.00 10.99
C ARG A 261 -5.67 -6.61 10.43
N MET A 262 -4.41 -6.21 10.25
CA MET A 262 -4.10 -4.98 9.52
C MET A 262 -4.57 -5.07 8.06
N GLY A 263 -4.42 -6.23 7.41
CA GLY A 263 -4.98 -6.52 6.09
C GLY A 263 -6.49 -6.34 6.01
N HIS A 264 -7.24 -6.88 6.99
CA HIS A 264 -8.69 -6.75 7.10
C HIS A 264 -9.17 -5.30 7.24
N ALA A 265 -8.34 -4.41 7.79
CA ALA A 265 -8.63 -2.97 7.81
C ALA A 265 -8.20 -2.26 6.52
N ILE A 266 -6.96 -2.49 6.06
CA ILE A 266 -6.33 -1.74 4.96
C ILE A 266 -6.97 -2.06 3.61
N ILE A 267 -7.23 -3.34 3.32
CA ILE A 267 -7.65 -3.76 1.98
C ILE A 267 -9.07 -3.26 1.67
N PRO A 268 -10.10 -3.51 2.49
CA PRO A 268 -11.44 -2.99 2.22
C PRO A 268 -11.48 -1.47 2.23
N TRP A 269 -10.73 -0.81 3.13
CA TRP A 269 -10.62 0.65 3.16
C TRP A 269 -10.01 1.21 1.87
N GLY A 270 -8.92 0.63 1.38
CA GLY A 270 -8.29 1.03 0.12
C GLY A 270 -9.24 0.82 -1.06
N GLN A 271 -9.86 -0.35 -1.16
CA GLN A 271 -10.86 -0.65 -2.19
C GLN A 271 -12.01 0.36 -2.17
N ARG A 272 -12.57 0.67 -0.98
CA ARG A 272 -13.61 1.68 -0.81
C ARG A 272 -13.19 3.03 -1.34
N ARG A 273 -12.02 3.53 -0.91
CA ARG A 273 -11.49 4.82 -1.40
C ARG A 273 -11.39 4.86 -2.92
N PHE A 274 -11.01 3.74 -3.54
CA PHE A 274 -10.92 3.65 -4.98
C PHE A 274 -12.29 3.64 -5.69
N LEU A 275 -13.19 2.75 -5.27
CA LEU A 275 -14.53 2.59 -5.86
C LEU A 275 -15.42 3.82 -5.67
N GLU A 276 -15.37 4.47 -4.51
CA GLU A 276 -16.17 5.66 -4.18
C GLU A 276 -15.58 6.95 -4.76
N ASN A 277 -14.54 6.85 -5.59
CA ASN A 277 -13.80 7.98 -6.12
C ASN A 277 -13.28 8.97 -5.05
N ALA A 278 -13.05 8.50 -3.82
CA ALA A 278 -12.62 9.35 -2.71
C ALA A 278 -11.22 9.93 -2.98
N ALA A 279 -10.97 11.16 -2.54
CA ALA A 279 -9.64 11.77 -2.65
C ALA A 279 -8.59 10.88 -1.99
N LEU A 280 -7.44 10.67 -2.66
CA LEU A 280 -6.35 9.83 -2.14
C LEU A 280 -5.37 10.61 -1.24
N GLU A 281 -5.27 11.91 -1.47
CA GLU A 281 -4.51 12.79 -0.60
C GLU A 281 -5.24 12.91 0.75
N PRO A 282 -4.49 12.99 1.87
CA PRO A 282 -5.09 13.28 3.16
C PRO A 282 -5.86 14.60 3.04
N GLN A 283 -7.18 14.56 3.11
CA GLN A 283 -7.99 15.78 3.14
C GLN A 283 -7.70 16.51 4.46
N PRO A 284 -7.43 17.83 4.44
CA PRO A 284 -7.52 18.63 5.67
C PRO A 284 -8.95 18.54 6.23
N GLU A 285 -9.06 18.51 7.57
CA GLU A 285 -10.18 17.97 8.36
C GLU A 285 -11.60 18.50 8.04
N PRO A 286 -12.66 17.70 8.28
CA PRO A 286 -13.97 18.18 8.75
C PRO A 286 -13.99 18.38 10.30
N PRO A 287 -14.97 19.11 10.87
CA PRO A 287 -14.92 19.67 12.24
C PRO A 287 -14.82 18.62 13.37
N GLU A 288 -14.26 19.05 14.51
CA GLU A 288 -13.90 18.30 15.75
C GLU A 288 -14.99 17.46 16.44
N ASP A 289 -16.16 17.24 15.85
CA ASP A 289 -17.29 16.61 16.53
C ASP A 289 -17.23 15.07 16.60
N PHE A 290 -16.20 14.43 16.01
CA PHE A 290 -15.96 13.01 16.23
C PHE A 290 -15.09 12.80 17.47
N PRO A 291 -15.59 12.13 18.53
CA PRO A 291 -14.79 11.85 19.71
C PRO A 291 -13.56 11.06 19.27
N PRO A 292 -12.34 11.48 19.68
CA PRO A 292 -11.11 10.79 19.28
C PRO A 292 -11.23 9.31 19.66
N ALA A 293 -10.90 8.42 18.72
CA ALA A 293 -10.79 6.99 18.97
C ALA A 293 -9.98 6.83 20.26
N ALA A 294 -10.62 6.31 21.30
CA ALA A 294 -10.12 6.33 22.67
C ALA A 294 -8.68 5.85 22.65
N HIS A 295 -7.73 6.77 22.86
CA HIS A 295 -6.36 6.40 23.12
C HIS A 295 -6.40 5.43 24.28
N HIS A 296 -5.82 4.24 24.11
CA HIS A 296 -5.70 3.18 25.10
C HIS A 296 -5.35 3.78 26.48
N HIS A 297 -6.37 4.14 27.24
CA HIS A 297 -6.21 4.53 28.61
C HIS A 297 -6.01 3.20 29.32
N SER A 298 -4.78 2.98 29.77
CA SER A 298 -4.29 1.82 30.53
C SER A 298 -5.03 1.57 31.86
N GLY A 299 -6.16 2.22 32.10
CA GLY A 299 -7.12 1.89 33.14
C GLY A 299 -8.13 0.85 32.65
N HIS A 300 -7.66 -0.22 32.01
CA HIS A 300 -8.52 -1.37 31.77
C HIS A 300 -9.00 -1.88 33.13
N ASP A 301 -10.31 -1.88 33.30
CA ASP A 301 -10.99 -2.70 34.29
C ASP A 301 -10.63 -4.14 33.93
N ALA A 302 -9.60 -4.71 34.60
CA ALA A 302 -8.94 -5.96 34.21
C ALA A 302 -9.82 -7.22 34.34
N THR A 303 -11.13 -7.03 34.41
CA THR A 303 -12.14 -8.03 34.74
C THR A 303 -12.93 -8.49 33.52
N GLU A 304 -12.97 -7.73 32.41
CA GLU A 304 -13.64 -8.16 31.19
C GLU A 304 -12.67 -8.86 30.23
N ALA A 305 -13.01 -10.08 29.83
CA ALA A 305 -12.29 -10.81 28.78
C ALA A 305 -12.39 -10.08 27.42
N PRO A 306 -11.32 -10.07 26.62
CA PRO A 306 -11.37 -9.55 25.26
C PRO A 306 -12.27 -10.42 24.37
N LEU A 307 -12.78 -9.84 23.28
CA LEU A 307 -13.43 -10.61 22.22
C LEU A 307 -12.42 -11.53 21.53
N GLU A 308 -12.84 -12.74 21.20
CA GLU A 308 -12.00 -13.70 20.48
C GLU A 308 -11.51 -13.12 19.13
N PRO A 309 -10.25 -13.37 18.75
CA PRO A 309 -9.76 -12.90 17.47
C PRO A 309 -10.39 -13.68 16.32
N LEU A 310 -10.68 -12.99 15.22
CA LEU A 310 -11.03 -13.60 13.94
C LEU A 310 -9.97 -14.62 13.52
N GLU A 311 -10.41 -15.77 13.04
CA GLU A 311 -9.54 -16.81 12.49
C GLU A 311 -8.69 -16.27 11.34
N LEU A 312 -7.51 -16.84 11.21
CA LEU A 312 -6.54 -16.41 10.22
C LEU A 312 -7.01 -16.75 8.81
N ASP A 313 -7.93 -17.68 8.65
CA ASP A 313 -8.22 -18.36 7.38
C ASP A 313 -9.31 -17.64 6.59
N CYS A 314 -9.26 -16.31 6.55
CA CYS A 314 -10.24 -15.49 5.87
C CYS A 314 -9.67 -14.25 5.20
N HIS A 315 -10.30 -13.89 4.07
CA HIS A 315 -10.06 -12.66 3.33
C HIS A 315 -11.25 -11.73 3.45
N LEU A 316 -10.98 -10.43 3.54
CA LEU A 316 -12.01 -9.41 3.60
C LEU A 316 -11.83 -8.40 2.48
N ARG A 317 -12.91 -8.10 1.78
CA ARG A 317 -12.92 -7.12 0.68
C ARG A 317 -14.16 -6.24 0.72
N TYR A 318 -14.04 -5.03 0.19
CA TYR A 318 -15.16 -4.17 -0.14
C TYR A 318 -15.71 -4.56 -1.52
N ALA A 319 -17.00 -4.81 -1.61
CA ALA A 319 -17.67 -5.24 -2.84
C ALA A 319 -18.35 -4.09 -3.62
N GLY A 320 -18.32 -2.87 -3.06
CA GLY A 320 -19.07 -1.72 -3.57
C GLY A 320 -20.42 -1.56 -2.88
N ASN A 321 -21.08 -0.41 -3.07
CA ASN A 321 -22.41 -0.12 -2.53
C ASN A 321 -22.57 -0.25 -1.00
N GLY A 322 -21.49 -0.08 -0.24
CA GLY A 322 -21.50 -0.24 1.21
C GLY A 322 -21.38 -1.70 1.70
N ASP A 323 -21.24 -2.66 0.79
CA ASP A 323 -21.13 -4.08 1.12
C ASP A 323 -19.67 -4.53 1.26
N TYR A 324 -19.45 -5.38 2.24
CA TYR A 324 -18.19 -6.05 2.54
C TYR A 324 -18.40 -7.56 2.47
N VAL A 325 -17.41 -8.28 1.96
CA VAL A 325 -17.47 -9.74 1.82
C VAL A 325 -16.28 -10.33 2.55
N LEU A 326 -16.58 -11.10 3.59
CA LEU A 326 -15.64 -12.00 4.24
C LEU A 326 -15.71 -13.35 3.54
N THR A 327 -14.57 -13.91 3.17
CA THR A 327 -14.47 -15.20 2.48
C THR A 327 -13.50 -16.10 3.24
N ALA A 328 -13.97 -17.26 3.70
CA ALA A 328 -13.11 -18.29 4.28
C ALA A 328 -12.22 -18.88 3.17
N ILE A 329 -10.95 -19.14 3.49
CA ILE A 329 -9.95 -19.62 2.54
C ILE A 329 -10.16 -21.09 2.21
N ASP A 330 -10.51 -21.89 3.20
CA ASP A 330 -10.58 -23.36 3.08
C ASP A 330 -11.68 -23.84 2.15
N ASP A 331 -12.89 -23.32 2.32
CA ASP A 331 -14.09 -23.80 1.63
C ASP A 331 -14.73 -22.74 0.71
N GLY A 332 -14.19 -21.50 0.71
CA GLY A 332 -14.73 -20.39 -0.06
C GLY A 332 -16.06 -19.84 0.45
N THR A 333 -16.53 -20.26 1.62
CA THR A 333 -17.78 -19.77 2.21
C THR A 333 -17.70 -18.27 2.40
N THR A 334 -18.80 -17.57 2.09
CA THR A 334 -18.86 -16.12 2.20
C THR A 334 -19.87 -15.63 3.23
N LEU A 335 -19.55 -14.50 3.84
CA LEU A 335 -20.44 -13.71 4.68
C LEU A 335 -20.46 -12.27 4.14
N THR A 336 -21.64 -11.78 3.79
CA THR A 336 -21.83 -10.38 3.37
C THR A 336 -22.18 -9.54 4.58
N LEU A 337 -21.47 -8.42 4.74
CA LEU A 337 -21.58 -7.50 5.85
C LEU A 337 -21.91 -6.12 5.29
N ASN A 338 -22.79 -5.38 5.96
CA ASN A 338 -22.89 -3.93 5.75
C ASN A 338 -21.76 -3.20 6.51
N GLU A 339 -21.72 -1.88 6.41
CA GLU A 339 -20.71 -1.06 7.09
C GLU A 339 -20.65 -1.27 8.61
N SER A 340 -21.80 -1.37 9.29
CA SER A 340 -21.83 -1.63 10.74
C SER A 340 -21.33 -3.03 11.11
N GLY A 341 -21.69 -4.05 10.32
CA GLY A 341 -21.21 -5.41 10.49
C GLY A 341 -19.69 -5.53 10.26
N TYR A 342 -19.16 -4.77 9.30
CA TYR A 342 -17.71 -4.67 9.09
C TYR A 342 -17.00 -3.99 10.26
N GLU A 343 -17.52 -2.86 10.75
CA GLU A 343 -16.98 -2.17 11.93
C GLU A 343 -17.00 -3.04 13.19
N LEU A 344 -18.03 -3.88 13.33
CA LEU A 344 -18.15 -4.85 14.39
C LEU A 344 -17.14 -6.00 14.24
N LEU A 345 -16.99 -6.54 13.03
CA LEU A 345 -16.00 -7.60 12.73
C LEU A 345 -14.59 -7.19 13.16
N LEU A 346 -14.20 -5.94 12.91
CA LEU A 346 -12.87 -5.43 13.28
C LEU A 346 -12.63 -5.36 14.80
N ARG A 347 -13.65 -5.59 15.64
CA ARG A 347 -13.52 -5.68 17.11
C ARG A 347 -13.14 -7.08 17.59
N PHE A 348 -13.26 -8.09 16.74
CA PHE A 348 -12.77 -9.45 17.01
C PHE A 348 -11.26 -9.51 16.75
N ASP A 349 -10.50 -8.74 17.51
CA ASP A 349 -9.05 -8.56 17.34
C ASP A 349 -8.20 -9.21 18.45
N GLY A 350 -8.84 -9.89 19.40
CA GLY A 350 -8.22 -10.48 20.58
C GLY A 350 -7.79 -9.46 21.63
N ARG A 351 -8.23 -8.19 21.52
CA ARG A 351 -7.80 -7.08 22.40
C ARG A 351 -8.96 -6.23 22.87
N THR A 352 -9.95 -6.01 22.01
CA THR A 352 -11.10 -5.18 22.30
C THR A 352 -12.01 -5.90 23.28
N SER A 353 -12.30 -5.29 24.42
CA SER A 353 -13.31 -5.81 25.35
C SER A 353 -14.72 -5.67 24.77
N ARG A 354 -15.63 -6.51 25.27
CA ARG A 354 -17.06 -6.44 24.92
C ARG A 354 -17.63 -5.03 25.13
N ARG A 355 -17.35 -4.41 26.28
CA ARG A 355 -17.82 -3.06 26.60
C ARG A 355 -17.26 -1.99 25.66
N GLU A 356 -16.00 -2.10 25.24
CA GLU A 356 -15.39 -1.19 24.26
C GLU A 356 -16.04 -1.33 22.89
N ALA A 357 -16.28 -2.56 22.43
CA ALA A 357 -16.97 -2.83 21.17
C ALA A 357 -18.38 -2.21 21.16
N VAL A 358 -19.18 -2.47 22.21
CA VAL A 358 -20.53 -1.90 22.36
C VAL A 358 -20.50 -0.38 22.37
N ARG A 359 -19.58 0.23 23.12
CA ARG A 359 -19.44 1.69 23.18
C ARG A 359 -19.09 2.29 21.83
N SER A 360 -18.16 1.66 21.10
CA SER A 360 -17.75 2.13 19.78
C SER A 360 -18.90 2.05 18.77
N LEU A 361 -19.66 0.94 18.76
CA LEU A 361 -20.77 0.74 17.83
C LEU A 361 -21.97 1.63 18.14
N ALA A 362 -22.23 1.91 19.42
CA ALA A 362 -23.26 2.87 19.82
C ALA A 362 -22.97 4.30 19.31
N GLY A 363 -21.71 4.64 19.03
CA GLY A 363 -21.34 5.90 18.38
C GLY A 363 -21.60 5.94 16.86
N LEU A 364 -21.78 4.77 16.23
CA LEU A 364 -21.98 4.64 14.78
C LEU A 364 -23.45 4.40 14.40
N THR A 365 -24.30 4.06 15.37
CA THR A 365 -25.70 3.69 15.14
C THR A 365 -26.63 4.45 16.09
N ARG A 366 -27.94 4.39 15.84
CA ARG A 366 -28.95 4.94 16.77
C ARG A 366 -29.40 3.93 17.84
N ALA A 367 -28.82 2.73 17.84
CA ALA A 367 -29.22 1.67 18.76
C ALA A 367 -28.69 1.95 20.17
N SER A 368 -29.46 1.55 21.18
CA SER A 368 -29.03 1.62 22.57
C SER A 368 -27.86 0.67 22.85
N PRO A 369 -27.03 0.94 23.88
CA PRO A 369 -25.97 0.02 24.28
C PRO A 369 -26.46 -1.41 24.57
N ARG A 370 -27.70 -1.55 25.07
CA ARG A 370 -28.32 -2.86 25.33
C ARG A 370 -28.63 -3.62 24.03
N GLU A 371 -29.17 -2.94 23.02
CA GLU A 371 -29.41 -3.54 21.70
C GLU A 371 -28.09 -3.91 21.03
N MET A 372 -27.07 -3.06 21.11
CA MET A 372 -25.73 -3.33 20.56
C MET A 372 -25.06 -4.53 21.26
N ALA A 373 -25.25 -4.69 22.57
CA ALA A 373 -24.77 -5.88 23.27
C ALA A 373 -25.42 -7.17 22.74
N GLY A 374 -26.75 -7.15 22.52
CA GLY A 374 -27.46 -8.29 21.92
C GLY A 374 -27.01 -8.56 20.48
N THR A 375 -26.84 -7.53 19.65
CA THR A 375 -26.30 -7.68 18.29
C THR A 375 -24.88 -8.26 18.30
N LEU A 376 -24.05 -7.88 19.27
CA LEU A 376 -22.71 -8.45 19.42
C LEU A 376 -22.75 -9.94 19.78
N ASP A 377 -23.69 -10.37 20.63
CA ASP A 377 -23.91 -11.80 20.94
C ASP A 377 -24.34 -12.59 19.70
N ASP A 378 -25.34 -12.08 18.98
CA ASP A 378 -25.85 -12.73 17.77
C ASP A 378 -24.76 -12.82 16.69
N PHE A 379 -23.94 -11.77 16.55
CA PHE A 379 -22.85 -11.74 15.60
C PHE A 379 -21.70 -12.66 15.99
N GLN A 380 -21.36 -12.75 17.28
CA GLN A 380 -20.38 -13.71 17.76
C GLN A 380 -20.84 -15.14 17.48
N LEU A 381 -22.09 -15.48 17.81
CA LEU A 381 -22.67 -16.80 17.51
C LEU A 381 -22.63 -17.10 16.00
N LEU A 382 -22.91 -16.11 15.16
CA LEU A 382 -22.78 -16.26 13.71
C LEU A 382 -21.33 -16.58 13.30
N LEU A 383 -20.33 -15.92 13.86
CA LEU A 383 -18.92 -16.20 13.55
C LEU A 383 -18.50 -17.60 14.05
N GLU A 384 -18.91 -17.98 15.26
CA GLU A 384 -18.64 -19.32 15.83
C GLU A 384 -19.26 -20.43 14.99
N THR A 385 -20.53 -20.29 14.62
CA THR A 385 -21.24 -21.29 13.79
C THR A 385 -20.65 -21.43 12.38
N ARG A 386 -19.89 -20.44 11.92
CA ARG A 386 -19.17 -20.46 10.64
C ARG A 386 -17.70 -20.86 10.78
N GLY A 387 -17.22 -21.18 11.99
CA GLY A 387 -15.82 -21.50 12.25
C GLY A 387 -14.88 -20.32 12.01
N LEU A 388 -15.39 -19.09 12.08
CA LEU A 388 -14.60 -17.87 11.86
C LEU A 388 -13.97 -17.33 13.15
N ILE A 389 -14.35 -17.86 14.31
CA ILE A 389 -13.69 -17.68 15.61
C ILE A 389 -13.78 -18.99 16.40
N GLN A 390 -12.86 -19.22 17.32
CA GLN A 390 -12.96 -20.34 18.27
C GLN A 390 -14.17 -20.15 19.21
N PRO A 391 -14.94 -21.22 19.51
CA PRO A 391 -16.00 -21.14 20.51
C PRO A 391 -15.43 -20.87 21.90
N LEU A 392 -16.03 -19.94 22.66
CA LEU A 392 -15.65 -19.63 24.04
C LEU A 392 -15.65 -20.85 25.00
N ALA A 393 -16.39 -21.91 24.65
CA ALA A 393 -16.59 -23.08 25.52
C ALA A 393 -15.53 -24.19 25.38
N SER A 394 -14.55 -24.05 24.48
CA SER A 394 -13.57 -25.11 24.18
C SER A 394 -12.46 -25.29 25.23
N GLU A 395 -12.32 -24.39 26.21
CA GLU A 395 -11.30 -24.50 27.28
C GLU A 395 -11.78 -25.18 28.57
N VAL A 396 -13.05 -25.59 28.66
CA VAL A 396 -13.59 -26.26 29.85
C VAL A 396 -13.89 -27.71 29.52
N PHE A 397 -12.89 -28.57 29.47
CA PHE A 397 -12.91 -29.99 29.92
C PHE A 397 -11.55 -30.64 29.56
N PRO A 398 -10.65 -30.87 30.53
CA PRO A 398 -9.41 -31.61 30.32
C PRO A 398 -9.61 -33.11 30.08
#